data_AF-A0A419DHN7-F1
#
_entry.id   AF-A0A419DHN7-F1
#
_cell.length_a   1.000
_cell.length_b   1.000
_cell.length_c   1.000
_cell.angle_alpha   90.00
_cell.angle_beta   90.00
_cell.angle_gamma   90.00
#
_symmetry.space_group_name_H-M   'P 1'
#
loop_
_entity.id
_entity.type
_entity.pdbx_description
1 polymer ?
#
loop_
_entity_poly.entity_id
_entity_poly.type
_entity_poly.pdbx_seq_one_letter_code
_entity_poly.pdbx_strand_id
1 'polypeptide(L)'
;MNHTYGERRLRWLPEVEVRQIIARSANPLLLDTVFFYGLRRSEVGLIKRSDVERDGIWITALKRRKPFRQFMPLVEPLKSKLLKYLMSHGHEYLFPGYSGHGVSGEMVAKIWRDAAPKGVSAHVLRHSRAMAFSEKGMPIEDCSYWLRHSSIKSTECYYKISATRAKNIALAMA
;
A
#
# COMPACT_ATOMS: atom_id res chain seq x y z
N MET A 1 -16.82 -9.97 -14.09
CA MET A 1 -16.61 -9.85 -15.55
C MET A 1 -15.36 -9.01 -15.76
N ASN A 2 -14.23 -9.45 -16.34
CA ASN A 2 -13.70 -10.75 -16.78
C ASN A 2 -12.38 -10.96 -16.01
N HIS A 3 -11.88 -12.20 -15.86
CA HIS A 3 -10.47 -12.50 -16.13
C HIS A 3 -10.24 -14.00 -16.42
N THR A 4 -9.81 -14.30 -17.65
CA THR A 4 -9.19 -15.57 -18.06
C THR A 4 -7.69 -15.34 -18.27
N TYR A 5 -6.90 -16.33 -17.87
CA TYR A 5 -5.43 -16.32 -17.94
C TYR A 5 -4.95 -16.68 -19.34
N GLY A 6 -4.41 -15.69 -20.05
CA GLY A 6 -3.87 -15.80 -21.41
C GLY A 6 -3.84 -14.44 -22.12
N GLU A 7 -2.64 -14.02 -22.54
CA GLU A 7 -2.31 -12.92 -23.49
C GLU A 7 -2.83 -11.48 -23.29
N ARG A 8 -3.62 -11.12 -22.27
CA ARG A 8 -3.97 -9.71 -21.98
C ARG A 8 -3.40 -9.21 -20.66
N ARG A 9 -2.76 -8.03 -20.70
CA ARG A 9 -2.22 -7.31 -19.53
C ARG A 9 -3.37 -6.96 -18.57
N LEU A 10 -3.48 -7.70 -17.47
CA LEU A 10 -4.52 -7.51 -16.45
C LEU A 10 -4.40 -6.09 -15.87
N ARG A 11 -5.51 -5.34 -15.91
CA ARG A 11 -5.54 -3.95 -15.43
C ARG A 11 -5.61 -3.91 -13.90
N TRP A 12 -6.30 -4.86 -13.28
CA TRP A 12 -6.41 -5.06 -11.83
C TRP A 12 -6.99 -6.44 -11.49
N LEU A 13 -6.92 -6.83 -10.22
CA LEU A 13 -7.57 -8.01 -9.63
C LEU A 13 -8.53 -7.61 -8.49
N PRO A 14 -9.67 -8.32 -8.30
CA PRO A 14 -10.57 -8.12 -7.16
C PRO A 14 -9.86 -8.17 -5.81
N GLU A 15 -10.32 -7.39 -4.83
CA GLU A 15 -9.70 -7.30 -3.50
C GLU A 15 -9.55 -8.68 -2.84
N VAL A 16 -10.55 -9.55 -2.97
CA VAL A 16 -10.52 -10.92 -2.44
C VAL A 16 -9.37 -11.74 -3.06
N GLU A 17 -9.20 -11.69 -4.38
CA GLU A 17 -8.13 -12.43 -5.07
C GLU A 17 -6.75 -11.89 -4.67
N VAL A 18 -6.59 -10.57 -4.57
CA VAL A 18 -5.34 -9.96 -4.11
C VAL A 18 -5.00 -10.42 -2.69
N ARG A 19 -5.97 -10.42 -1.77
CA ARG A 19 -5.75 -10.88 -0.39
C ARG A 19 -5.37 -12.35 -0.32
N GLN A 20 -5.97 -13.21 -1.15
CA GLN A 20 -5.57 -14.62 -1.26
C GLN A 20 -4.13 -14.79 -1.77
N ILE A 21 -3.72 -13.99 -2.78
CA ILE A 21 -2.34 -13.99 -3.28
C ILE A 21 -1.36 -13.52 -2.19
N ILE A 22 -1.70 -12.44 -1.48
CA ILE A 22 -0.88 -11.90 -0.39
C ILE A 22 -0.67 -12.94 0.71
N ALA A 23 -1.74 -13.64 1.11
CA ALA A 23 -1.70 -14.62 2.20
C ALA A 23 -0.73 -15.79 1.93
N ARG A 24 -0.55 -16.20 0.67
CA ARG A 24 0.38 -17.28 0.28
C ARG A 24 1.78 -16.80 -0.11
N SER A 25 2.04 -15.49 -0.08
CA SER A 25 3.34 -14.94 -0.47
C SER A 25 4.41 -15.20 0.59
N ALA A 26 5.68 -15.12 0.19
CA ALA A 26 6.80 -15.26 1.11
C ALA A 26 6.85 -14.18 2.21
N ASN A 27 6.20 -13.02 2.00
CA ASN A 27 6.08 -11.98 3.01
C ASN A 27 4.69 -11.30 2.94
N PRO A 28 3.66 -11.92 3.55
CA PRO A 28 2.30 -11.41 3.48
C PRO A 28 2.15 -10.02 4.10
N LEU A 29 2.82 -9.74 5.23
CA LEU A 29 2.68 -8.46 5.93
C LEU A 29 3.24 -7.29 5.11
N LEU A 30 4.36 -7.49 4.41
CA LEU A 30 4.91 -6.53 3.46
C LEU A 30 3.89 -6.20 2.36
N LEU A 31 3.35 -7.23 1.70
CA LEU A 31 2.41 -7.01 0.61
C LEU A 31 1.05 -6.48 1.08
N ASP A 32 0.59 -6.88 2.26
CA ASP A 32 -0.63 -6.36 2.92
C ASP A 32 -0.46 -4.86 3.20
N THR A 33 0.71 -4.44 3.68
CA THR A 33 1.04 -3.01 3.88
C THR A 33 1.07 -2.25 2.55
N VAL A 34 1.70 -2.80 1.52
CA VAL A 34 1.72 -2.21 0.17
C VAL A 34 0.31 -2.05 -0.38
N PHE A 35 -0.51 -3.09 -0.26
CA PHE A 35 -1.87 -3.11 -0.77
C PHE A 35 -2.78 -2.17 0.01
N PHE A 36 -2.82 -2.26 1.34
CA PHE A 36 -3.70 -1.46 2.20
C PHE A 36 -3.52 0.03 1.97
N TYR A 37 -2.27 0.50 2.00
CA TYR A 37 -1.96 1.90 1.75
C TYR A 37 -1.92 2.25 0.26
N GLY A 38 -1.93 1.28 -0.65
CA GLY A 38 -1.78 1.50 -2.09
C GLY A 38 -0.43 2.12 -2.43
N LEU A 39 0.65 1.64 -1.82
CA LEU A 39 2.01 2.14 -2.01
C LEU A 39 2.54 1.83 -3.41
N ARG A 40 3.43 2.68 -3.93
CA ARG A 40 4.36 2.24 -4.98
C ARG A 40 5.31 1.22 -4.36
N ARG A 41 5.72 0.21 -5.14
CA ARG A 41 6.61 -0.88 -4.66
C ARG A 41 7.88 -0.41 -3.95
N SER A 42 8.42 0.76 -4.31
CA SER A 42 9.61 1.34 -3.68
C SER A 42 9.33 2.15 -2.41
N GLU A 43 8.08 2.58 -2.17
CA GLU A 43 7.73 3.45 -1.03
C GLU A 43 7.71 2.66 0.29
N VAL A 44 7.36 1.37 0.26
CA VAL A 44 7.36 0.52 1.48
C VAL A 44 8.75 0.36 2.09
N GLY A 45 9.80 0.35 1.26
CA GLY A 45 11.20 0.31 1.71
C GLY A 45 11.70 1.62 2.30
N LEU A 46 10.93 2.70 2.24
CA LEU A 46 11.28 3.98 2.86
C LEU A 46 10.73 4.13 4.27
N ILE A 47 9.82 3.25 4.67
CA ILE A 47 9.17 3.32 5.98
C ILE A 47 10.14 2.83 7.05
N LYS A 48 10.41 3.69 8.02
CA LYS A 48 11.20 3.37 9.22
C LYS A 48 10.31 2.84 10.33
N ARG A 49 10.91 2.11 11.26
CA ARG A 49 10.27 1.71 12.51
C ARG A 49 9.72 2.92 13.26
N SER A 50 10.49 4.01 13.32
CA SER A 50 10.09 5.26 13.96
C SER A 50 8.95 6.00 13.26
N ASP A 51 8.59 5.60 12.03
CA ASP A 51 7.42 6.13 11.33
C ASP A 51 6.11 5.48 11.82
N VAL A 52 6.18 4.33 12.50
CA VAL A 52 5.01 3.62 13.01
C VAL A 52 4.69 4.10 14.41
N GLU A 53 3.56 4.78 14.55
CA GLU A 53 3.01 5.24 15.80
C GLU A 53 1.82 4.37 16.23
N ARG A 54 1.31 4.60 17.44
CA ARG A 54 0.20 3.82 17.99
C ARG A 54 -1.03 3.82 17.09
N ASP A 55 -1.37 4.95 16.49
CA ASP A 55 -2.63 5.14 15.75
C ASP A 55 -2.44 5.50 14.27
N GLY A 56 -1.18 5.50 13.80
CA GLY A 56 -0.89 5.78 12.41
C GLY A 56 0.54 5.52 12.02
N ILE A 57 0.81 5.77 10.76
CA ILE A 57 2.10 5.54 10.13
C ILE A 57 2.43 6.71 9.21
N TRP A 58 3.66 7.20 9.29
CA TRP A 58 4.17 8.20 8.36
C TRP A 58 4.62 7.52 7.07
N ILE A 59 4.01 7.91 5.94
CA ILE A 59 4.35 7.39 4.62
C ILE A 59 5.05 8.47 3.81
N THR A 60 6.26 8.16 3.37
CA THR A 60 7.03 9.03 2.48
C THR A 60 6.73 8.69 1.01
N ALA A 61 6.16 9.64 0.28
CA ALA A 61 5.99 9.58 -1.17
C ALA A 61 7.02 10.48 -1.86
N LEU A 62 7.63 9.98 -2.93
CA LEU A 62 8.59 10.74 -3.73
C LEU A 62 7.82 11.52 -4.81
N LYS A 63 7.58 12.82 -4.59
CA LYS A 63 6.89 13.72 -5.56
C LYS A 63 7.87 14.73 -6.16
N ARG A 64 8.00 14.79 -7.50
CA ARG A 64 8.74 15.86 -8.23
C ARG A 64 10.07 16.28 -7.56
N ARG A 65 10.89 15.30 -7.15
CA ARG A 65 12.21 15.47 -6.48
C ARG A 65 12.20 16.00 -5.03
N LYS A 66 11.05 16.22 -4.38
CA LYS A 66 10.96 16.49 -2.94
C LYS A 66 10.17 15.39 -2.21
N PRO A 67 10.66 14.87 -1.08
CA PRO A 67 9.88 13.93 -0.28
C PRO A 67 8.65 14.64 0.31
N PHE A 68 7.50 14.00 0.17
CA PHE A 68 6.25 14.40 0.80
C PHE A 68 5.87 13.33 1.82
N ARG A 69 5.66 13.72 3.08
CA ARG A 69 5.23 12.80 4.15
C ARG A 69 3.76 12.99 4.44
N GLN A 70 3.05 11.90 4.61
CA GLN A 70 1.63 11.90 4.96
C GLN A 70 1.40 10.92 6.11
N PHE A 71 0.76 11.39 7.17
CA PHE A 71 0.31 10.53 8.24
C PHE A 71 -0.96 9.79 7.82
N MET A 72 -0.92 8.46 7.92
CA MET A 72 -2.02 7.58 7.56
C MET A 72 -2.50 6.82 8.79
N PRO A 73 -3.80 6.63 8.96
CA PRO A 73 -4.33 5.85 10.07
C PRO A 73 -3.83 4.41 10.00
N LEU A 74 -3.58 3.84 11.18
CA LEU A 74 -3.25 2.43 11.35
C LEU A 74 -4.39 1.77 12.12
N VAL A 75 -5.12 0.88 11.44
CA VAL A 75 -6.32 0.22 11.95
C VAL A 75 -6.17 -1.30 11.88
N GLU A 76 -6.98 -2.01 12.65
CA GLU A 76 -7.05 -3.48 12.56
C GLU A 76 -7.53 -3.93 11.17
N PRO A 77 -7.17 -5.14 10.71
CA PRO A 77 -6.26 -6.09 11.36
C PRO A 77 -4.77 -5.80 11.10
N LEU A 78 -4.43 -4.81 10.26
CA LEU A 78 -3.03 -4.53 9.91
C LEU A 78 -2.23 -4.00 11.11
N LYS A 79 -2.86 -3.21 11.98
CA LYS A 79 -2.29 -2.66 13.21
C LYS A 79 -1.67 -3.75 14.09
N SER A 80 -2.46 -4.73 14.53
CA SER A 80 -1.98 -5.80 15.39
C SER A 80 -0.83 -6.59 14.76
N LYS A 81 -0.91 -6.90 13.45
CA LYS A 81 0.16 -7.58 12.73
C LYS A 81 1.46 -6.78 12.70
N LEU A 82 1.39 -5.48 12.40
CA LEU A 82 2.58 -4.61 12.37
C LEU A 82 3.19 -4.42 13.75
N LEU A 83 2.39 -4.19 14.79
CA LEU A 83 2.90 -4.04 16.16
C LEU A 83 3.57 -5.34 16.64
N LYS A 84 2.97 -6.51 16.37
CA LYS A 84 3.57 -7.81 16.67
C LYS A 84 4.89 -8.00 15.93
N TYR A 85 4.94 -7.65 14.65
CA TYR A 85 6.16 -7.71 13.84
C TYR A 85 7.27 -6.82 14.40
N LEU A 86 6.93 -5.58 14.80
CA LEU A 86 7.89 -4.65 15.40
C LEU A 86 8.43 -5.15 16.74
N MET A 87 7.67 -5.88 17.53
CA MET A 87 8.19 -6.45 18.78
C MET A 87 9.25 -7.54 18.54
N SER A 88 9.16 -8.27 17.43
CA SER A 88 10.08 -9.38 17.13
C SER A 88 11.23 -9.02 16.17
N HIS A 89 11.23 -7.81 15.59
CA HIS A 89 12.22 -7.39 14.60
C HIS A 89 12.85 -6.04 14.98
N GLY A 90 14.17 -6.02 15.20
CA GLY A 90 14.93 -4.86 15.67
C GLY A 90 15.68 -4.10 14.58
N HIS A 91 15.05 -3.80 13.44
CA HIS A 91 15.70 -3.07 12.34
C HIS A 91 15.19 -1.61 12.24
N GLU A 92 16.03 -0.70 11.70
CA GLU A 92 15.66 0.71 11.49
C GLU A 92 14.48 0.85 10.52
N TYR A 93 14.49 0.06 9.44
CA TYR A 93 13.41 0.00 8.45
C TYR A 93 12.30 -0.95 8.90
N LEU A 94 11.04 -0.58 8.63
CA LEU A 94 9.89 -1.44 8.90
C LEU A 94 9.99 -2.77 8.17
N PHE A 95 10.52 -2.78 6.94
CA PHE A 95 10.81 -4.00 6.21
C PHE A 95 12.26 -3.97 5.71
N PRO A 96 13.20 -4.67 6.37
CA PRO A 96 14.59 -4.69 5.96
C PRO A 96 14.82 -5.43 4.64
N GLY A 97 15.79 -4.94 3.86
CA GLY A 97 16.43 -5.65 2.76
C GLY A 97 17.81 -6.18 3.17
N TYR A 98 18.57 -6.70 2.20
CA TYR A 98 19.87 -7.34 2.46
C TYR A 98 21.04 -6.38 2.71
N SER A 99 20.93 -5.11 2.31
CA SER A 99 22.04 -4.13 2.31
C SER A 99 21.98 -3.11 3.44
N GLY A 100 21.34 -3.43 4.57
CA GLY A 100 21.11 -2.49 5.67
C GLY A 100 20.09 -1.38 5.37
N HIS A 101 19.53 -1.38 4.16
CA HIS A 101 18.43 -0.51 3.75
C HIS A 101 17.09 -1.22 3.84
N GLY A 102 16.00 -0.49 3.67
CA GLY A 102 14.69 -1.09 3.49
C GLY A 102 14.60 -1.93 2.21
N VAL A 103 13.61 -2.81 2.18
CA VAL A 103 13.31 -3.70 1.06
C VAL A 103 13.21 -2.93 -0.27
N SER A 104 13.89 -3.42 -1.30
CA SER A 104 13.89 -2.77 -2.61
C SER A 104 12.56 -3.00 -3.34
N GLY A 105 12.19 -2.08 -4.23
CA GLY A 105 11.02 -2.26 -5.09
C GLY A 105 11.12 -3.49 -6.01
N GLU A 106 12.33 -3.95 -6.33
CA GLU A 106 12.52 -5.18 -7.10
C GLU A 106 12.27 -6.42 -6.25
N MET A 107 12.68 -6.42 -4.97
CA MET A 107 12.33 -7.49 -4.04
C MET A 107 10.81 -7.59 -3.84
N VAL A 108 10.13 -6.47 -3.65
CA VAL A 108 8.65 -6.44 -3.57
C VAL A 108 8.02 -7.03 -4.84
N ALA A 109 8.55 -6.66 -6.02
CA ALA A 109 8.05 -7.19 -7.29
C ALA A 109 8.35 -8.68 -7.45
N LYS A 110 9.48 -9.18 -6.95
CA LYS A 110 9.82 -10.60 -6.92
C LYS A 110 8.84 -11.37 -6.02
N ILE A 111 8.68 -10.96 -4.76
CA ILE A 111 7.75 -11.59 -3.80
C ILE A 111 6.34 -11.66 -4.36
N TRP A 112 5.86 -10.59 -5.01
CA TRP A 112 4.57 -10.59 -5.69
C TRP A 112 4.53 -11.58 -6.86
N ARG A 113 5.52 -11.53 -7.77
CA ARG A 113 5.57 -12.37 -8.97
C ARG A 113 5.63 -13.86 -8.66
N ASP A 114 6.29 -14.23 -7.56
CA ASP A 114 6.42 -15.62 -7.12
C ASP A 114 5.10 -16.16 -6.55
N ALA A 115 4.21 -15.29 -6.04
CA ALA A 115 2.92 -15.66 -5.47
C ALA A 115 1.74 -15.46 -6.43
N ALA A 116 1.87 -14.50 -7.35
CA ALA A 116 0.82 -14.12 -8.28
C ALA A 116 0.85 -14.99 -9.54
N PRO A 117 -0.29 -15.17 -10.21
CA PRO A 117 -0.31 -15.84 -11.50
C PRO A 117 0.55 -15.15 -12.56
N LYS A 118 1.05 -15.95 -13.51
CA LYS A 118 1.98 -15.48 -14.56
C LYS A 118 1.39 -14.28 -15.32
N GLY A 119 2.22 -13.25 -15.51
CA GLY A 119 1.84 -12.01 -16.22
C GLY A 119 1.28 -10.90 -15.32
N VAL A 120 1.02 -11.16 -14.03
CA VAL A 120 0.54 -10.15 -13.08
C VAL A 120 1.71 -9.46 -12.37
N SER A 121 2.03 -8.22 -12.76
CA SER A 121 3.09 -7.45 -12.11
C SER A 121 2.63 -6.76 -10.81
N ALA A 122 3.56 -6.38 -9.95
CA ALA A 122 3.26 -5.66 -8.70
C ALA A 122 2.60 -4.28 -8.89
N HIS A 123 2.57 -3.74 -10.12
CA HIS A 123 1.78 -2.53 -10.42
C HIS A 123 0.27 -2.77 -10.21
N VAL A 124 -0.18 -4.02 -10.36
CA VAL A 124 -1.57 -4.44 -10.15
C VAL A 124 -1.99 -4.22 -8.70
N LEU A 125 -1.13 -4.40 -7.70
CA LEU A 125 -1.48 -4.17 -6.29
C LEU A 125 -2.07 -2.77 -6.06
N ARG A 126 -1.38 -1.75 -6.58
CA ARG A 126 -1.81 -0.36 -6.43
C ARG A 126 -3.07 -0.08 -7.25
N HIS A 127 -3.18 -0.64 -8.45
CA HIS A 127 -4.36 -0.45 -9.29
C HIS A 127 -5.59 -1.14 -8.69
N SER A 128 -5.45 -2.39 -8.25
CA SER A 128 -6.46 -3.12 -7.48
C SER A 128 -6.91 -2.36 -6.26
N ARG A 129 -5.99 -1.74 -5.52
CA ARG A 129 -6.39 -0.93 -4.36
C ARG A 129 -7.20 0.30 -4.79
N ALA A 130 -6.80 0.98 -5.87
CA ALA A 130 -7.55 2.09 -6.42
C ALA A 130 -8.97 1.69 -6.86
N MET A 131 -9.11 0.53 -7.51
CA MET A 131 -10.42 -0.01 -7.89
C MET A 131 -11.25 -0.40 -6.68
N ALA A 132 -10.66 -1.01 -5.66
CA ALA A 132 -11.35 -1.33 -4.41
C ALA A 132 -11.85 -0.07 -3.68
N PHE A 133 -11.13 1.06 -3.74
CA PHE A 133 -11.65 2.34 -3.25
C PHE A 133 -12.91 2.75 -4.03
N SER A 134 -12.83 2.69 -5.36
CA SER A 134 -13.94 3.06 -6.24
C SER A 134 -15.18 2.18 -6.03
N GLU A 135 -15.00 0.87 -5.88
CA GLU A 135 -16.07 -0.10 -5.63
C GLU A 135 -16.77 0.14 -4.29
N LYS A 136 -16.05 0.67 -3.29
CA LYS A 136 -16.58 1.05 -1.99
C LYS A 136 -17.17 2.48 -1.96
N GLY A 137 -17.29 3.13 -3.12
CA GLY A 137 -17.87 4.47 -3.24
C GLY A 137 -17.01 5.59 -2.64
N MET A 138 -15.70 5.36 -2.47
CA MET A 138 -14.81 6.38 -1.91
C MET A 138 -14.69 7.57 -2.87
N PRO A 139 -14.89 8.81 -2.38
CA PRO A 139 -14.73 10.01 -3.20
C PRO A 139 -13.35 10.06 -3.85
N ILE A 140 -13.26 10.60 -5.08
CA ILE A 140 -12.02 10.63 -5.85
C ILE A 140 -10.92 11.44 -5.16
N GLU A 141 -11.30 12.44 -4.38
CA GLU A 141 -10.42 13.27 -3.56
C GLU A 141 -9.78 12.44 -2.45
N ASP A 142 -10.59 11.63 -1.77
CA ASP A 142 -10.13 10.72 -0.73
C ASP A 142 -9.23 9.65 -1.34
N CYS A 143 -9.59 9.10 -2.50
CA CYS A 143 -8.76 8.14 -3.25
C CYS A 143 -7.39 8.74 -3.59
N SER A 144 -7.37 9.97 -4.08
CA SER A 144 -6.15 10.69 -4.47
C SER A 144 -5.25 10.97 -3.28
N TYR A 145 -5.85 11.40 -2.16
CA TYR A 145 -5.16 11.56 -0.88
C TYR A 145 -4.58 10.24 -0.40
N TRP A 146 -5.37 9.15 -0.40
CA TRP A 146 -4.91 7.85 0.04
C TRP A 146 -3.82 7.27 -0.85
N LEU A 147 -3.85 7.52 -2.16
CA LEU A 147 -2.82 7.07 -3.09
C LEU A 147 -1.61 8.01 -3.13
N ARG A 148 -1.67 9.20 -2.51
CA ARG A 148 -0.61 10.21 -2.56
C ARG A 148 -0.26 10.62 -4.01
N HIS A 149 -1.25 10.78 -4.88
CA HIS A 149 -1.01 11.23 -6.26
C HIS A 149 -0.47 12.67 -6.30
N SER A 150 0.47 12.96 -7.22
CA SER A 150 1.12 14.28 -7.36
C SER A 150 0.38 15.24 -8.28
N SER A 151 -0.60 14.75 -9.04
CA SER A 151 -1.57 15.59 -9.75
C SER A 151 -2.82 14.77 -10.07
N ILE A 152 -3.99 15.38 -9.97
CA ILE A 152 -5.20 14.95 -10.71
C ILE A 152 -5.19 15.53 -12.16
N LYS A 153 -4.13 16.29 -12.51
CA LYS A 153 -4.10 17.53 -13.32
C LYS A 153 -4.93 18.62 -12.61
N SER A 154 -4.26 19.70 -12.19
CA SER A 154 -4.72 20.84 -11.34
C SER A 154 -5.42 20.48 -10.02
N THR A 155 -4.63 20.35 -8.95
CA THR A 155 -5.09 20.07 -7.58
C THR A 155 -4.85 21.30 -6.70
N GLU A 156 -5.49 22.43 -7.00
CA GLU A 156 -5.41 23.62 -6.15
C GLU A 156 -6.63 23.85 -5.24
N CYS A 157 -7.67 22.98 -5.24
CA CYS A 157 -8.88 23.27 -4.44
C CYS A 157 -9.47 22.18 -3.53
N TYR A 158 -8.86 21.02 -3.28
CA TYR A 158 -9.59 19.96 -2.56
C TYR A 158 -9.21 19.87 -1.08
N TYR A 159 -10.08 20.46 -0.25
CA TYR A 159 -10.30 20.30 1.19
C TYR A 159 -9.30 19.38 1.93
N LYS A 160 -8.56 19.93 2.91
CA LYS A 160 -7.72 19.14 3.82
C LYS A 160 -8.57 18.00 4.43
N ILE A 161 -8.35 16.77 4.00
CA ILE A 161 -8.97 15.59 4.63
C ILE A 161 -8.50 15.57 6.09
N SER A 162 -9.44 15.63 7.02
CA SER A 162 -9.14 15.56 8.44
C SER A 162 -8.64 14.16 8.82
N ALA A 163 -7.80 14.07 9.85
CA ALA A 163 -7.34 12.78 10.39
C ALA A 163 -8.53 11.87 10.77
N THR A 164 -9.63 12.45 11.29
CA THR A 164 -10.87 11.73 11.59
C THR A 164 -11.51 11.12 10.35
N ARG A 165 -11.65 11.88 9.26
CA ARG A 165 -12.19 11.36 8.00
C ARG A 165 -11.31 10.26 7.43
N ALA A 166 -9.99 10.44 7.45
CA ALA A 166 -9.04 9.41 7.02
C ALA A 166 -9.19 8.11 7.84
N LYS A 167 -9.35 8.23 9.16
CA LYS A 167 -9.58 7.08 10.05
C LYS A 167 -10.89 6.35 9.73
N ASN A 168 -11.98 7.07 9.49
CA ASN A 168 -13.28 6.46 9.13
C ASN A 168 -13.19 5.69 7.81
N ILE A 169 -12.50 6.26 6.81
CA ILE A 169 -12.19 5.55 5.57
C ILE A 169 -11.41 4.28 5.87
N ALA A 170 -10.34 4.36 6.67
CA ALA A 170 -9.54 3.19 7.00
C ALA A 170 -10.36 2.07 7.65
N LEU A 171 -11.26 2.43 8.57
CA LEU A 171 -12.15 1.48 9.25
C LEU A 171 -13.16 0.82 8.31
N ALA A 172 -13.69 1.56 7.33
CA ALA A 172 -14.59 1.00 6.30
C ALA A 172 -13.88 0.02 5.34
N MET A 173 -12.55 -0.01 5.39
CA MET A 173 -11.70 -0.75 4.46
C MET A 173 -10.86 -1.86 5.08
N ALA A 174 -10.83 -1.89 6.40
CA ALA A 174 -10.25 -2.95 7.24
C ALA A 174 -10.97 -4.27 6.99
#